data_AF-A0A218PBP0-F1
#
_entry.id   AF-A0A218PBP0-F1
#
_cell.length_a   1.000
_cell.length_b   1.000
_cell.length_c   1.000
_cell.angle_alpha   90.00
_cell.angle_beta   90.00
_cell.angle_gamma   90.00
#
_symmetry.space_group_name_H-M   'P 1'
#
loop_
_entity.id
_entity.type
_entity.pdbx_description
1 polymer ?
#
loop_
_entity_poly.entity_id
_entity_poly.type
_entity_poly.pdbx_seq_one_letter_code
_entity_poly.pdbx_strand_id
1 'polypeptide(L)'
;MRYETVVAVGILATLLVLSAPARSIFTDVAKSQGNEFGSGEFDIGISKDGNRFYDDLKLFEFSDLKPGDERTFTFYVKNRGEVDVSRLAMVFDIEDLEDGMSSAEEEVDNTPNVGELSGYLTIEELKVYLGNDSWSIDSVKGKSLRELNGTEVELLTEPMKEDEILRVSVTVKFSREAGNECQTDKVIVNVEFNAEQ
;
A
#
# COMPACT_ATOMS: atom_id res chain seq x y z
N MET A 1 27.79 -13.96 53.82
CA MET A 1 27.52 -14.87 52.68
C MET A 1 28.85 -15.29 52.08
N ARG A 2 29.03 -16.57 51.74
CA ARG A 2 30.23 -17.04 51.03
C ARG A 2 30.23 -16.43 49.62
N TYR A 3 31.40 -16.06 49.09
CA TYR A 3 31.53 -15.36 47.80
C TYR A 3 30.79 -16.11 46.67
N GLU A 4 30.79 -17.45 46.74
CA GLU A 4 30.12 -18.36 45.82
C GLU A 4 28.61 -18.12 45.75
N THR A 5 27.97 -17.82 46.88
CA THR A 5 26.54 -17.52 46.96
C THR A 5 26.21 -16.16 46.36
N VAL A 6 27.11 -15.18 46.50
CA VAL A 6 26.93 -13.84 45.93
C VAL A 6 27.09 -13.89 44.40
N VAL A 7 28.07 -14.66 43.91
CA VAL A 7 28.27 -14.85 42.46
C VAL A 7 27.11 -15.62 41.85
N ALA A 8 26.64 -16.70 42.48
CA ALA A 8 25.51 -17.48 41.97
C ALA A 8 24.22 -16.65 41.88
N VAL A 9 23.92 -15.85 42.91
CA VAL A 9 22.74 -14.96 42.91
C VAL A 9 22.88 -13.83 41.88
N GLY A 10 24.09 -13.29 41.70
CA GLY A 10 24.36 -12.25 40.69
C GLY A 10 24.19 -12.76 39.25
N ILE A 11 24.62 -14.00 38.97
CA ILE A 11 24.45 -14.62 37.64
C ILE A 11 22.97 -14.95 37.38
N LEU A 12 22.24 -15.43 38.41
CA LEU A 12 20.83 -15.75 38.28
C LEU A 12 19.96 -14.49 38.06
N ALA A 13 20.30 -13.39 38.74
CA ALA A 13 19.62 -12.10 38.57
C ALA A 13 19.89 -11.48 37.19
N THR A 14 21.08 -11.64 36.63
CA THR A 14 21.40 -11.15 35.27
C THR A 14 20.71 -11.95 34.17
N LEU A 15 20.55 -13.27 34.33
CA LEU A 15 19.78 -14.10 33.40
C LEU A 15 18.28 -13.76 33.38
N LEU A 16 17.70 -13.39 34.53
CA LEU A 16 16.29 -12.98 34.62
C LEU A 16 16.02 -11.57 34.06
N VAL A 17 17.04 -10.69 34.01
CA VAL A 17 16.92 -9.38 33.36
C VAL A 17 17.03 -9.50 31.83
N LEU A 18 17.73 -10.54 31.34
CA LEU A 18 17.84 -10.84 29.91
C LEU A 18 16.65 -11.63 29.36
N SER A 19 15.79 -12.18 30.21
CA SER A 19 14.51 -12.79 29.81
C SER A 19 13.37 -11.75 29.68
N ALA A 20 13.69 -10.51 29.32
CA ALA A 20 12.68 -9.62 28.78
C ALA A 20 12.07 -10.30 27.55
N PRO A 21 10.73 -10.28 27.37
CA PRO A 21 10.13 -10.85 26.17
C PRO A 21 10.75 -10.12 24.96
N ALA A 22 11.54 -10.86 24.19
CA ALA A 22 11.94 -10.41 22.87
C ALA A 22 10.63 -10.29 22.08
N ARG A 23 10.11 -9.06 21.96
CA ARG A 23 9.05 -8.78 21.00
C ARG A 23 9.69 -8.92 19.64
N SER A 24 9.52 -10.10 19.04
CA SER A 24 9.81 -10.30 17.63
C SER A 24 8.86 -9.38 16.87
N ILE A 25 9.41 -8.43 16.12
CA ILE A 25 8.62 -7.63 15.18
C ILE A 25 8.43 -8.52 13.96
N PHE A 26 7.23 -9.07 13.81
CA PHE A 26 6.85 -9.77 12.60
C PHE A 26 6.37 -8.74 11.58
N THR A 27 7.03 -8.69 10.44
CA THR A 27 6.66 -7.87 9.29
C THR A 27 6.21 -8.81 8.19
N ASP A 28 4.99 -8.65 7.67
CA ASP A 28 4.55 -9.32 6.44
C ASP A 28 4.25 -8.27 5.39
N VAL A 29 4.56 -8.64 4.16
CA VAL A 29 4.58 -7.77 3.00
C VAL A 29 3.74 -8.46 1.93
N ALA A 30 2.49 -8.02 1.78
CA ALA A 30 1.61 -8.46 0.71
C ALA A 30 1.83 -7.54 -0.51
N LYS A 31 2.65 -8.01 -1.46
CA LYS A 31 2.89 -7.35 -2.74
C LYS A 31 1.91 -7.88 -3.78
N SER A 32 1.42 -7.00 -4.64
CA SER A 32 0.82 -7.40 -5.92
C SER A 32 1.80 -8.06 -6.90
N GLN A 33 3.01 -8.46 -6.46
CA GLN A 33 3.87 -9.54 -6.97
C GLN A 33 4.89 -10.02 -5.90
N GLY A 34 4.88 -11.31 -5.55
CA GLY A 34 6.02 -12.01 -4.91
C GLY A 34 6.16 -11.93 -3.38
N ASN A 35 5.25 -12.59 -2.64
CA ASN A 35 5.22 -12.56 -1.17
C ASN A 35 6.28 -13.46 -0.50
N GLU A 36 6.88 -12.96 0.57
CA GLU A 36 7.79 -13.68 1.46
C GLU A 36 7.08 -14.01 2.79
N PHE A 37 7.19 -15.25 3.24
CA PHE A 37 6.35 -15.84 4.30
C PHE A 37 6.74 -15.39 5.72
N GLY A 38 5.76 -14.84 6.45
CA GLY A 38 5.69 -14.92 7.92
C GLY A 38 5.03 -16.22 8.40
N SER A 39 5.24 -16.62 9.65
CA SER A 39 4.47 -17.70 10.27
C SER A 39 2.98 -17.37 10.19
N GLY A 40 2.11 -18.33 9.86
CA GLY A 40 0.66 -18.11 9.65
C GLY A 40 -0.13 -17.44 10.79
N GLU A 41 0.53 -17.05 11.88
CA GLU A 41 0.04 -16.11 12.88
C GLU A 41 -0.17 -14.69 12.31
N PHE A 42 0.55 -14.30 11.26
CA PHE A 42 0.43 -12.96 10.63
C PHE A 42 0.27 -13.12 9.11
N ASP A 43 -0.89 -12.70 8.58
CA ASP A 43 -1.28 -12.91 7.18
C ASP A 43 -2.30 -11.84 6.72
N ILE A 44 -2.04 -11.19 5.59
CA ILE A 44 -2.94 -10.21 4.96
C ILE A 44 -3.42 -10.70 3.59
N GLY A 45 -4.73 -10.59 3.36
CA GLY A 45 -5.33 -10.88 2.05
C GLY A 45 -6.01 -9.66 1.41
N ILE A 46 -6.04 -9.61 0.08
CA ILE A 46 -6.58 -8.50 -0.72
C ILE A 46 -7.75 -8.96 -1.59
N SER A 47 -8.77 -8.12 -1.78
CA SER A 47 -9.94 -8.42 -2.61
C SER A 47 -10.47 -7.21 -3.36
N LYS A 48 -11.10 -7.42 -4.53
CA LYS A 48 -11.86 -6.38 -5.26
C LYS A 48 -13.32 -6.25 -4.81
N ASP A 49 -13.88 -7.33 -4.26
CA ASP A 49 -15.32 -7.45 -3.99
C ASP A 49 -15.63 -7.78 -2.52
N GLY A 50 -14.61 -8.09 -1.73
CA GLY A 50 -14.74 -8.47 -0.32
C GLY A 50 -15.18 -9.91 -0.10
N ASN A 51 -15.33 -10.72 -1.16
CA ASN A 51 -15.78 -12.11 -1.04
C ASN A 51 -14.62 -13.11 -0.97
N ARG A 52 -13.61 -12.92 -1.83
CA ARG A 52 -12.41 -13.78 -1.88
C ARG A 52 -11.15 -12.94 -1.76
N PHE A 53 -10.25 -13.40 -0.91
CA PHE A 53 -9.01 -12.71 -0.59
C PHE A 53 -7.80 -13.47 -1.14
N TYR A 54 -6.92 -12.73 -1.77
CA TYR A 54 -5.75 -13.22 -2.50
C TYR A 54 -4.50 -12.55 -1.96
N ASP A 55 -3.38 -13.23 -2.12
CA ASP A 55 -2.07 -12.75 -1.67
C ASP A 55 -1.52 -11.68 -2.63
N ASP A 56 -1.97 -11.76 -3.89
CA ASP A 56 -1.62 -10.89 -5.01
C ASP A 56 -2.87 -10.64 -5.86
N LEU A 57 -3.15 -9.37 -6.17
CA LEU A 57 -4.28 -8.96 -7.01
C LEU A 57 -4.01 -7.60 -7.69
N LYS A 58 -4.17 -7.54 -9.03
CA LYS A 58 -4.15 -6.28 -9.79
C LYS A 58 -5.34 -5.40 -9.37
N LEU A 59 -5.11 -4.34 -8.61
CA LEU A 59 -6.19 -3.47 -8.08
C LEU A 59 -6.65 -2.38 -9.06
N PHE A 60 -5.71 -1.81 -9.81
CA PHE A 60 -5.96 -0.66 -10.68
C PHE A 60 -5.95 -1.09 -12.15
N GLU A 61 -6.89 -0.55 -12.91
CA GLU A 61 -6.95 -0.72 -14.34
C GLU A 61 -7.53 0.54 -14.97
N PHE A 62 -6.65 1.29 -15.61
CA PHE A 62 -7.00 2.49 -16.34
C PHE A 62 -7.15 2.10 -17.81
N SER A 63 -8.35 2.28 -18.35
CA SER A 63 -8.65 2.09 -19.77
C SER A 63 -9.59 3.19 -20.24
N ASP A 64 -9.39 3.63 -21.48
CA ASP A 64 -10.23 4.62 -22.17
C ASP A 64 -10.46 5.92 -21.36
N LEU A 65 -9.46 6.35 -20.59
CA LEU A 65 -9.51 7.60 -19.84
C LEU A 65 -9.33 8.80 -20.76
N LYS A 66 -10.10 9.86 -20.51
CA LYS A 66 -9.95 11.16 -21.19
C LYS A 66 -9.67 12.26 -20.18
N PRO A 67 -8.95 13.34 -20.56
CA PRO A 67 -8.72 14.48 -19.68
C PRO A 67 -10.03 14.99 -19.05
N GLY A 68 -10.04 15.07 -17.72
CA GLY A 68 -11.20 15.44 -16.92
C GLY A 68 -12.07 14.28 -16.42
N ASP A 69 -11.81 13.05 -16.83
CA ASP A 69 -12.50 11.86 -16.30
C ASP A 69 -12.09 11.58 -14.84
N GLU A 70 -13.02 10.99 -14.10
CA GLU A 70 -12.80 10.47 -12.75
C GLU A 70 -13.11 8.97 -12.72
N ARG A 71 -12.34 8.22 -11.93
CA ARG A 71 -12.53 6.79 -11.68
C ARG A 71 -12.34 6.50 -10.21
N THR A 72 -13.28 5.77 -9.63
CA THR A 72 -13.20 5.29 -8.26
C THR A 72 -12.90 3.79 -8.27
N PHE A 73 -11.84 3.41 -7.57
CA PHE A 73 -11.46 2.03 -7.31
C PHE A 73 -11.81 1.69 -5.87
N THR A 74 -12.40 0.52 -5.65
CA THR A 74 -12.67 0.00 -4.31
C THR A 74 -12.05 -1.37 -4.19
N PHE A 75 -11.36 -1.59 -3.08
CA PHE A 75 -10.77 -2.87 -2.73
C PHE A 75 -10.82 -3.07 -1.21
N TYR A 76 -10.45 -4.26 -0.78
CA TYR A 76 -10.58 -4.71 0.59
C TYR A 76 -9.27 -5.38 1.00
N VAL A 77 -8.86 -5.13 2.23
CA VAL A 77 -7.72 -5.76 2.88
C VAL A 77 -8.25 -6.48 4.12
N LYS A 78 -7.94 -7.76 4.26
CA LYS A 78 -8.40 -8.59 5.39
C LYS A 78 -7.21 -9.04 6.21
N ASN A 79 -7.32 -8.93 7.53
CA ASN A 79 -6.44 -9.65 8.45
C ASN A 79 -6.87 -11.12 8.46
N ARG A 80 -6.07 -12.00 7.86
CA ARG A 80 -6.30 -13.46 7.84
C ARG A 80 -5.46 -14.17 8.91
N GLY A 81 -4.54 -13.47 9.56
CA GLY A 81 -3.72 -13.98 10.64
C GLY A 81 -4.47 -14.07 11.97
N GLU A 82 -3.82 -14.64 12.97
CA GLU A 82 -4.34 -14.88 14.32
C GLU A 82 -4.00 -13.74 15.29
N VAL A 83 -3.34 -12.68 14.82
CA VAL A 83 -2.92 -11.54 15.63
C VAL A 83 -3.37 -10.21 15.05
N ASP A 84 -3.59 -9.23 15.93
CA ASP A 84 -3.98 -7.87 15.52
C ASP A 84 -2.86 -7.20 14.69
N VAL A 85 -3.26 -6.50 13.63
CA VAL A 85 -2.40 -5.68 12.78
C VAL A 85 -2.44 -4.25 13.30
N SER A 86 -1.35 -3.78 13.92
CA SER A 86 -1.29 -2.44 14.51
C SER A 86 -0.92 -1.35 13.51
N ARG A 87 -0.24 -1.71 12.43
CA ARG A 87 0.12 -0.82 11.32
C ARG A 87 -0.17 -1.51 9.99
N LEU A 88 -0.77 -0.78 9.07
CA LEU A 88 -0.93 -1.19 7.68
C LEU A 88 -0.67 0.03 6.79
N ALA A 89 0.41 -0.04 6.02
CA ALA A 89 0.80 0.99 5.07
C ALA A 89 0.63 0.47 3.64
N MET A 90 0.13 1.32 2.76
CA MET A 90 0.00 1.07 1.34
C MET A 90 1.07 1.85 0.58
N VAL A 91 1.80 1.19 -0.31
CA VAL A 91 2.81 1.81 -1.17
C VAL A 91 2.37 1.70 -2.62
N PHE A 92 2.36 2.83 -3.32
CA PHE A 92 2.17 2.85 -4.76
C PHE A 92 3.50 2.55 -5.46
N ASP A 93 3.49 1.58 -6.36
CA ASP A 93 4.59 1.32 -7.29
C ASP A 93 4.10 1.62 -8.70
N ILE A 94 4.60 2.73 -9.25
CA ILE A 94 4.11 3.33 -10.49
C ILE A 94 5.16 3.16 -11.58
N GLU A 95 4.72 2.56 -12.69
CA GLU A 95 5.51 2.41 -13.90
C GLU A 95 4.77 3.12 -15.05
N ASP A 96 5.37 4.19 -15.57
CA ASP A 96 4.92 4.85 -16.80
C ASP A 96 5.54 4.15 -18.01
N LEU A 97 4.71 3.87 -19.01
CA LEU A 97 5.07 3.19 -20.24
C LEU A 97 4.62 4.00 -21.45
N GLU A 98 5.52 4.13 -22.42
CA GLU A 98 5.20 4.55 -23.79
C GLU A 98 4.50 3.40 -24.53
N ASP A 99 3.35 3.64 -25.15
CA ASP A 99 2.67 2.66 -26.02
C ASP A 99 2.60 3.13 -27.48
N GLY A 100 3.76 3.53 -28.00
CA GLY A 100 3.90 4.11 -29.33
C GLY A 100 3.77 5.63 -29.29
N MET A 101 3.68 6.26 -30.46
CA MET A 101 3.47 7.70 -30.58
C MET A 101 2.46 7.97 -31.68
N SER A 102 1.47 8.77 -31.35
CA SER A 102 0.60 9.40 -32.32
C SER A 102 1.33 10.57 -33.00
N SER A 103 0.86 10.95 -34.19
CA SER A 103 1.37 12.13 -34.90
C SER A 103 1.21 13.43 -34.12
N ALA A 104 0.27 13.48 -33.16
CA ALA A 104 0.03 14.63 -32.30
C ALA A 104 0.99 14.68 -31.11
N GLU A 105 1.46 13.53 -30.62
CA GLU A 105 2.48 13.42 -29.56
C GLU A 105 3.86 13.78 -30.09
N GLU A 106 4.25 13.30 -31.28
CA GLU A 106 5.57 13.60 -31.86
C GLU A 106 5.86 15.12 -31.99
N GLU A 107 4.81 15.95 -32.07
CA GLU A 107 4.94 17.40 -32.18
C GLU A 107 5.20 18.12 -30.84
N VAL A 108 4.85 17.50 -29.71
CA VAL A 108 4.83 18.15 -28.38
C VAL A 108 5.55 17.38 -27.28
N ASP A 109 5.72 16.06 -27.43
CA ASP A 109 6.39 15.20 -26.47
C ASP A 109 7.93 15.36 -26.57
N ASN A 110 8.55 15.63 -25.42
CA ASN A 110 9.99 15.81 -25.28
C ASN A 110 10.64 14.65 -24.50
N THR A 111 9.86 13.65 -24.07
CA THR A 111 10.29 12.46 -23.32
C THR A 111 9.92 11.17 -24.05
N PRO A 112 10.41 10.95 -25.28
CA PRO A 112 9.94 9.90 -26.18
C PRO A 112 10.20 8.44 -25.75
N ASN A 113 10.69 8.22 -24.54
CA ASN A 113 11.00 6.91 -24.00
C ASN A 113 10.45 6.71 -22.58
N VAL A 114 9.71 7.67 -22.02
CA VAL A 114 9.18 7.62 -20.66
C VAL A 114 7.82 8.31 -20.65
N GLY A 115 6.76 7.53 -20.46
CA GLY A 115 5.41 8.08 -20.40
C GLY A 115 5.23 9.10 -19.28
N GLU A 116 4.27 10.01 -19.46
CA GLU A 116 3.98 11.15 -18.60
C GLU A 116 2.63 11.02 -17.87
N LEU A 117 1.82 10.02 -18.22
CA LEU A 117 0.45 9.86 -17.75
C LEU A 117 0.30 9.86 -16.22
N SER A 118 1.17 9.21 -15.45
CA SER A 118 1.06 9.20 -13.98
C SER A 118 1.17 10.59 -13.34
N GLY A 119 1.81 11.56 -14.01
CA GLY A 119 1.89 12.95 -13.57
C GLY A 119 0.55 13.68 -13.65
N TYR A 120 -0.34 13.22 -14.54
CA TYR A 120 -1.66 13.81 -14.76
C TYR A 120 -2.81 13.07 -14.07
N LEU A 121 -2.52 11.93 -13.44
CA LEU A 121 -3.48 11.18 -12.65
C LEU A 121 -3.35 11.56 -11.17
N THR A 122 -4.35 12.25 -10.64
CA THR A 122 -4.33 12.83 -9.29
C THR A 122 -5.32 12.13 -8.37
N ILE A 123 -4.93 11.89 -7.12
CA ILE A 123 -5.86 11.38 -6.09
C ILE A 123 -6.77 12.53 -5.62
N GLU A 124 -8.05 12.47 -5.96
CA GLU A 124 -9.05 13.41 -5.45
C GLU A 124 -9.54 13.03 -4.04
N GLU A 125 -9.63 11.73 -3.79
CA GLU A 125 -10.09 11.20 -2.50
C GLU A 125 -9.52 9.81 -2.23
N LEU A 126 -9.06 9.58 -1.00
CA LEU A 126 -8.77 8.26 -0.48
C LEU A 126 -9.51 8.11 0.85
N LYS A 127 -10.49 7.21 0.89
CA LYS A 127 -11.30 6.90 2.07
C LYS A 127 -11.11 5.46 2.51
N VAL A 128 -11.03 5.28 3.81
CA VAL A 128 -10.88 3.99 4.47
C VAL A 128 -12.08 3.75 5.37
N TYR A 129 -12.53 2.51 5.45
CA TYR A 129 -13.64 2.08 6.29
C TYR A 129 -13.23 0.81 7.06
N LEU A 130 -13.38 0.83 8.37
CA LEU A 130 -13.18 -0.32 9.25
C LEU A 130 -14.42 -0.47 10.15
N GLY A 131 -15.17 -1.57 9.98
CA GLY A 131 -16.44 -1.74 10.67
C GLY A 131 -17.43 -0.60 10.37
N ASN A 132 -17.81 0.18 11.39
CA ASN A 132 -18.70 1.34 11.26
C ASN A 132 -17.96 2.67 11.12
N ASP A 133 -16.64 2.66 11.32
CA ASP A 133 -15.81 3.86 11.30
C ASP A 133 -15.24 4.11 9.91
N SER A 134 -14.95 5.37 9.61
CA SER A 134 -14.37 5.77 8.34
C SER A 134 -13.58 7.07 8.45
N TRP A 135 -12.51 7.19 7.69
CA TRP A 135 -11.67 8.38 7.65
C TRP A 135 -11.15 8.63 6.23
N SER A 136 -10.71 9.86 5.98
CA SER A 136 -10.04 10.25 4.74
C SER A 136 -8.54 10.39 4.99
N ILE A 137 -7.73 9.97 4.01
CA ILE A 137 -6.29 10.14 4.05
C ILE A 137 -5.93 11.41 3.29
N ASP A 138 -5.99 12.55 3.98
CA ASP A 138 -5.81 13.86 3.35
C ASP A 138 -4.38 14.11 2.85
N SER A 139 -3.39 13.35 3.35
CA SER A 139 -1.98 13.49 2.96
C SER A 139 -1.69 13.13 1.50
N VAL A 140 -2.58 12.38 0.84
CA VAL A 140 -2.45 12.00 -0.58
C VAL A 140 -3.31 12.88 -1.49
N LYS A 141 -4.25 13.65 -0.94
CA LYS A 141 -5.22 14.41 -1.72
C LYS A 141 -4.53 15.50 -2.55
N GLY A 142 -4.87 15.55 -3.84
CA GLY A 142 -4.32 16.49 -4.80
C GLY A 142 -2.92 16.14 -5.31
N LYS A 143 -2.32 15.03 -4.85
CA LYS A 143 -1.03 14.55 -5.37
C LYS A 143 -1.24 13.64 -6.58
N SER A 144 -0.34 13.76 -7.55
CA SER A 144 -0.27 12.84 -8.69
C SER A 144 0.22 11.45 -8.27
N LEU A 145 -0.09 10.43 -9.07
CA LEU A 145 0.45 9.09 -8.87
C LEU A 145 1.98 9.11 -8.95
N ARG A 146 2.56 9.92 -9.84
CA ARG A 146 4.02 10.14 -9.94
C ARG A 146 4.63 10.60 -8.62
N GLU A 147 4.01 11.59 -7.96
CA GLU A 147 4.47 12.12 -6.67
C GLU A 147 4.33 11.13 -5.52
N LEU A 148 3.38 10.20 -5.62
CA LEU A 148 3.11 9.19 -4.61
C LEU A 148 3.93 7.90 -4.79
N ASN A 149 4.63 7.75 -5.93
CA ASN A 149 5.42 6.56 -6.22
C ASN A 149 6.47 6.30 -5.11
N GLY A 150 6.48 5.08 -4.58
CA GLY A 150 7.35 4.66 -3.48
C GLY A 150 7.04 5.30 -2.12
N THR A 151 5.97 6.09 -1.99
CA THR A 151 5.58 6.71 -0.72
C THR A 151 4.65 5.81 0.07
N GLU A 152 4.93 5.62 1.36
CA GLU A 152 4.04 4.89 2.27
C GLU A 152 2.83 5.75 2.67
N VAL A 153 1.64 5.15 2.57
CA VAL A 153 0.36 5.73 2.95
C VAL A 153 -0.22 4.90 4.09
N GLU A 154 -0.13 5.42 5.31
CA GLU A 154 -0.73 4.80 6.49
C GLU A 154 -2.25 4.70 6.33
N LEU A 155 -2.78 3.49 6.43
CA LEU A 155 -4.20 3.24 6.26
C LEU A 155 -4.94 3.19 7.58
N LEU A 156 -4.33 2.76 8.67
CA LEU A 156 -5.00 2.52 9.96
C LEU A 156 -4.89 3.71 10.92
N THR A 157 -5.98 3.96 11.65
CA THR A 157 -6.00 4.83 12.83
C THR A 157 -6.12 4.05 14.14
N GLU A 158 -6.45 2.76 14.05
CA GLU A 158 -6.54 1.81 15.15
C GLU A 158 -6.19 0.40 14.65
N PRO A 159 -5.79 -0.53 15.53
CA PRO A 159 -5.43 -1.89 15.12
C PRO A 159 -6.60 -2.64 14.46
N MET A 160 -6.30 -3.37 13.38
CA MET A 160 -7.25 -4.26 12.70
C MET A 160 -7.14 -5.66 13.32
N LYS A 161 -8.24 -6.14 13.92
CA LYS A 161 -8.27 -7.43 14.62
C LYS A 161 -8.27 -8.60 13.64
N GLU A 162 -8.07 -9.80 14.19
CA GLU A 162 -8.29 -11.05 13.46
C GLU A 162 -9.64 -11.03 12.70
N ASP A 163 -9.59 -11.48 11.44
CA ASP A 163 -10.72 -11.57 10.51
C ASP A 163 -11.39 -10.24 10.10
N GLU A 164 -10.94 -9.09 10.61
CA GLU A 164 -11.48 -7.79 10.21
C GLU A 164 -11.10 -7.43 8.77
N ILE A 165 -12.00 -6.70 8.11
CA ILE A 165 -11.86 -6.28 6.73
C ILE A 165 -11.86 -4.76 6.68
N LEU A 166 -10.74 -4.20 6.21
CA LEU A 166 -10.60 -2.81 5.83
C LEU A 166 -11.08 -2.63 4.39
N ARG A 167 -12.03 -1.72 4.15
CA ARG A 167 -12.40 -1.30 2.79
C ARG A 167 -11.69 0.00 2.45
N VAL A 168 -11.04 0.05 1.30
CA VAL A 168 -10.37 1.25 0.79
C VAL A 168 -11.04 1.68 -0.52
N SER A 169 -11.30 2.99 -0.63
CA SER A 169 -11.88 3.61 -1.81
C SER A 169 -10.95 4.74 -2.26
N VAL A 170 -10.45 4.65 -3.50
CA VAL A 170 -9.54 5.63 -4.09
C VAL A 170 -10.21 6.22 -5.33
N THR A 171 -10.40 7.54 -5.33
CA THR A 171 -10.89 8.28 -6.50
C THR A 171 -9.71 8.98 -7.15
N VAL A 172 -9.43 8.59 -8.39
CA VAL A 172 -8.38 9.16 -9.23
C VAL A 172 -9.04 9.99 -10.33
N LYS A 173 -8.43 11.12 -10.63
CA LYS A 173 -8.86 12.03 -11.68
C LYS A 173 -7.77 12.21 -12.71
N PHE A 174 -8.16 12.20 -13.97
CA PHE A 174 -7.28 12.62 -15.05
C PHE A 174 -7.37 14.13 -15.21
N SER A 175 -6.25 14.83 -15.03
CA SER A 175 -6.19 16.29 -15.17
C SER A 175 -6.73 16.75 -16.53
N ARG A 176 -7.44 17.88 -16.52
CA ARG A 176 -7.89 18.55 -17.77
C ARG A 176 -6.76 19.28 -18.47
N GLU A 177 -5.64 19.48 -17.78
CA GLU A 177 -4.45 20.14 -18.30
C GLU A 177 -3.55 19.17 -19.06
N ALA A 178 -3.82 17.86 -18.96
CA ALA A 178 -3.15 16.85 -19.77
C ALA A 178 -3.38 17.16 -21.25
N GLY A 179 -2.28 17.44 -21.94
CA GLY A 179 -2.28 17.67 -23.37
C GLY A 179 -2.16 16.35 -24.13
N ASN A 180 -1.77 16.46 -25.40
CA ASN A 180 -1.64 15.29 -26.24
C ASN A 180 -0.43 14.43 -25.88
N GLU A 181 0.55 14.96 -25.14
CA GLU A 181 1.82 14.32 -24.79
C GLU A 181 1.71 12.98 -24.05
N CYS A 182 0.55 12.64 -23.47
CA CYS A 182 0.30 11.38 -22.78
C CYS A 182 -0.91 10.61 -23.33
N GLN A 183 -1.28 10.87 -24.59
CA GLN A 183 -2.49 10.36 -25.22
C GLN A 183 -2.47 8.84 -25.45
N THR A 184 -1.30 8.29 -25.76
CA THR A 184 -1.08 6.86 -26.01
C THR A 184 -0.36 6.18 -24.86
N ASP A 185 0.19 6.95 -23.92
CA ASP A 185 0.81 6.45 -22.71
C ASP A 185 -0.05 5.49 -21.91
N LYS A 186 0.64 4.55 -21.27
CA LYS A 186 0.06 3.65 -20.28
C LYS A 186 0.73 3.88 -18.94
N VAL A 187 -0.06 3.73 -17.88
CA VAL A 187 0.46 3.63 -16.53
C VAL A 187 0.09 2.28 -15.96
N ILE A 188 1.07 1.61 -15.36
CA ILE A 188 0.86 0.45 -14.51
C ILE A 188 0.94 0.95 -13.07
N VAL A 189 -0.10 0.65 -12.29
CA VAL A 189 -0.20 0.99 -10.88
C VAL A 189 -0.26 -0.30 -10.09
N ASN A 190 0.88 -0.66 -9.52
CA ASN A 190 1.01 -1.74 -8.56
C ASN A 190 0.84 -1.15 -7.15
N VAL A 191 0.39 -2.00 -6.23
CA VAL A 191 0.28 -1.65 -4.82
C VAL A 191 0.88 -2.76 -3.96
N GLU A 192 1.61 -2.33 -2.94
CA GLU A 192 2.17 -3.17 -1.89
C GLU A 192 1.56 -2.76 -0.55
N PHE A 193 1.26 -3.75 0.29
CA PHE A 193 0.80 -3.55 1.66
C PHE A 193 1.84 -4.07 2.64
N ASN A 194 2.32 -3.17 3.49
CA ASN A 194 3.23 -3.47 4.58
C ASN A 194 2.43 -3.52 5.88
N ALA A 195 2.39 -4.66 6.53
CA ALA A 195 1.67 -4.86 7.77
C ALA A 195 2.64 -5.16 8.93
N GLU A 196 2.35 -4.63 10.11
CA GLU A 196 3.10 -4.86 11.35
C GLU A 196 2.17 -5.14 12.54
N GLN A 197 2.71 -5.83 13.56
CA GLN A 197 2.07 -6.09 14.86
C GLN A 197 2.52 -5.09 15.93
#